data_AF-A0A2D7LF40-F1
#
_entry.id   AF-A0A2D7LF40-F1
#
_cell.length_a   1.000
_cell.length_b   1.000
_cell.length_c   1.000
_cell.angle_alpha   90.00
_cell.angle_beta   90.00
_cell.angle_gamma   90.00
#
_symmetry.space_group_name_H-M   'P 1'
#
loop_
_entity.id
_entity.type
_entity.pdbx_description
1 polymer ?
#
loop_
_entity_poly.entity_id
_entity_poly.type
_entity_poly.pdbx_seq_one_letter_code
_entity_poly.pdbx_strand_id
1 'polypeptide(L)'
;MSSVASLLGDSYTNHPLKERFLKWQCHCRQLMMRDNMGRPDNSIMPDVLIEGSDESMGAIITILNKLPGYSETPEMLHMARKTNDPAQRRNQAIQYFSATYYQKHKQFSDILTSTFPPNSPGATKIRAAENCRLIFSAYSQSFELYCKVWMLTPKNLLNQSTMAHNRLFNPDLPNETIVLGFEPDWAVSKEL
;
A
#
# COMPACT_ATOMS: atom_id res chain seq x y z
N MET A 1 -20.37 10.53 -3.26
CA MET A 1 -20.17 11.52 -2.17
C MET A 1 -18.88 11.17 -1.45
N SER A 2 -17.86 12.01 -1.55
CA SER A 2 -16.60 11.85 -0.81
C SER A 2 -16.86 12.30 0.62
N SER A 3 -17.00 11.37 1.56
CA SER A 3 -17.08 11.74 2.97
C SER A 3 -15.77 12.41 3.37
N VAL A 4 -15.84 13.56 4.05
CA VAL A 4 -14.67 14.27 4.60
C VAL A 4 -13.84 13.36 5.52
N ALA A 5 -14.46 12.32 6.12
CA ALA A 5 -13.77 11.31 6.91
C ALA A 5 -12.76 10.47 6.10
N SER A 6 -13.00 10.23 4.80
CA SER A 6 -12.05 9.51 3.93
C SER A 6 -10.87 10.39 3.47
N LEU A 7 -10.96 11.70 3.66
CA LEU A 7 -9.89 12.67 3.41
C LEU A 7 -9.05 12.96 4.66
N LEU A 8 -9.60 12.74 5.86
CA LEU A 8 -8.97 13.09 7.14
C LEU A 8 -8.53 11.88 7.99
N GLY A 9 -8.86 10.64 7.62
CA GLY A 9 -8.38 9.44 8.35
C GLY A 9 -9.01 9.27 9.74
N ASP A 10 -10.18 9.87 9.96
CA ASP A 10 -10.81 9.99 11.27
C ASP A 10 -11.74 8.83 11.66
N SER A 11 -11.92 7.79 10.83
CA SER A 11 -12.89 6.75 11.18
C SER A 11 -12.48 5.93 12.41
N TYR A 12 -11.19 5.83 12.76
CA TYR A 12 -10.72 5.12 13.97
C TYR A 12 -9.34 5.62 14.42
N THR A 13 -9.25 6.86 14.90
CA THR A 13 -7.96 7.52 15.17
C THR A 13 -7.08 6.77 16.19
N ASN A 14 -7.65 5.91 17.05
CA ASN A 14 -6.92 5.18 18.10
C ASN A 14 -7.30 3.69 18.25
N HIS A 15 -7.50 2.93 17.16
CA HIS A 15 -7.72 1.49 17.30
C HIS A 15 -6.39 0.75 17.63
N PRO A 16 -6.30 -0.06 18.71
CA PRO A 16 -5.05 -0.72 19.09
C PRO A 16 -4.47 -1.63 18.00
N LEU A 17 -5.33 -2.34 17.26
CA LEU A 17 -4.90 -3.20 16.15
C LEU A 17 -4.31 -2.40 14.99
N LYS A 18 -4.92 -1.25 14.65
CA LYS A 18 -4.41 -0.33 13.62
C LYS A 18 -3.00 0.12 13.96
N GLU A 19 -2.79 0.54 15.21
CA GLU A 19 -1.48 1.01 15.64
C GLU A 19 -0.42 -0.09 15.56
N ARG A 20 -0.73 -1.31 16.01
CA ARG A 20 0.19 -2.45 15.91
C ARG A 20 0.49 -2.82 14.46
N PHE A 21 -0.53 -2.91 13.61
CA PHE A 21 -0.37 -3.20 12.19
C PHE A 21 0.51 -2.15 11.50
N LEU A 22 0.26 -0.86 11.71
CA LEU A 22 1.06 0.21 11.08
C LEU A 22 2.51 0.21 11.55
N LYS A 23 2.76 -0.03 12.86
CA LYS A 23 4.13 -0.20 13.39
C LYS A 23 4.83 -1.39 12.73
N TRP A 24 4.16 -2.52 12.66
CA TRP A 24 4.68 -3.73 12.03
C TRP A 24 4.98 -3.51 10.54
N GLN A 25 4.03 -2.96 9.78
CA GLN A 25 4.20 -2.68 8.34
C GLN A 25 5.30 -1.66 8.04
N CYS A 26 5.48 -0.66 8.89
CA CYS A 26 6.60 0.28 8.80
C CYS A 26 7.94 -0.43 9.02
N HIS A 27 8.02 -1.26 10.05
CA HIS A 27 9.23 -2.03 10.37
C HIS A 27 9.59 -3.00 9.23
N CYS A 28 8.63 -3.80 8.78
CA CYS A 28 8.83 -4.75 7.68
C CYS A 28 9.29 -4.05 6.39
N ARG A 29 8.66 -2.94 5.99
CA ARG A 29 9.10 -2.18 4.81
C ARG A 29 10.50 -1.58 4.98
N GLN A 30 10.86 -1.15 6.18
CA GLN A 30 12.20 -0.63 6.42
C GLN A 30 13.27 -1.74 6.31
N LEU A 31 13.01 -2.92 6.88
CA LEU A 31 13.87 -4.10 6.72
C LEU A 31 13.97 -4.50 5.24
N MET A 32 12.83 -4.61 4.55
CA MET A 32 12.80 -4.92 3.12
C MET A 32 13.65 -3.97 2.28
N MET A 33 13.61 -2.66 2.57
CA MET A 33 14.44 -1.67 1.86
C MET A 33 15.92 -1.79 2.19
N ARG A 34 16.29 -2.09 3.45
CA ARG A 34 17.69 -2.18 3.91
C ARG A 34 18.35 -3.49 3.53
N ASP A 35 17.66 -4.59 3.76
CA ASP A 35 18.27 -5.93 3.81
C ASP A 35 17.92 -6.75 2.56
N ASN A 36 16.82 -6.42 1.87
CA ASN A 36 16.38 -7.12 0.65
C ASN A 36 16.39 -6.23 -0.59
N MET A 37 17.16 -5.14 -0.55
CA MET A 37 17.31 -4.19 -1.67
C MET A 37 15.94 -3.70 -2.21
N GLY A 38 14.93 -3.55 -1.36
CA GLY A 38 13.59 -3.12 -1.74
C GLY A 38 12.76 -4.15 -2.53
N ARG A 39 13.18 -5.43 -2.57
CA ARG A 39 12.38 -6.50 -3.18
C ARG A 39 11.22 -6.88 -2.24
N PRO A 40 9.95 -6.85 -2.70
CA PRO A 40 8.80 -7.29 -1.93
C PRO A 40 8.94 -8.72 -1.39
N ASP A 41 8.41 -8.95 -0.19
CA ASP A 41 8.27 -10.25 0.44
C ASP A 41 6.88 -10.39 1.09
N ASN A 42 6.63 -11.54 1.73
CA ASN A 42 5.33 -11.91 2.31
C ASN A 42 4.81 -10.90 3.35
N SER A 43 5.67 -10.07 3.95
CA SER A 43 5.22 -9.06 4.93
C SER A 43 4.38 -7.95 4.32
N ILE A 44 4.57 -7.67 3.03
CA ILE A 44 3.83 -6.65 2.27
C ILE A 44 2.99 -7.22 1.13
N MET A 45 3.03 -8.55 0.97
CA MET A 45 2.35 -9.29 -0.08
C MET A 45 1.23 -10.18 0.49
N PRO A 46 0.11 -9.61 0.97
CA PRO A 46 -0.97 -10.40 1.54
C PRO A 46 -1.68 -11.23 0.48
N ASP A 47 -2.17 -12.40 0.89
CA ASP A 47 -3.17 -13.15 0.15
C ASP A 47 -4.52 -12.43 0.17
N VAL A 48 -5.20 -12.41 -0.97
CA VAL A 48 -6.53 -11.78 -1.10
C VAL A 48 -7.61 -12.86 -1.12
N LEU A 49 -8.53 -12.82 -0.17
CA LEU A 49 -9.72 -13.68 -0.16
C LEU A 49 -10.97 -12.82 -0.37
N ILE A 50 -11.84 -13.22 -1.29
CA ILE A 50 -13.14 -12.57 -1.49
C ILE A 50 -14.20 -13.29 -0.66
N GLU A 51 -15.14 -12.53 -0.11
CA GLU A 51 -16.27 -13.09 0.63
C GLU A 51 -17.11 -14.05 -0.24
N GLY A 52 -17.44 -15.22 0.31
CA GLY A 52 -18.14 -16.28 -0.43
C GLY A 52 -17.24 -17.18 -1.29
N SER A 53 -15.92 -17.02 -1.23
CA SER A 53 -14.95 -17.92 -1.85
C SER A 53 -13.90 -18.37 -0.84
N ASP A 54 -13.68 -19.68 -0.73
CA ASP A 54 -12.64 -20.26 0.12
C ASP A 54 -11.26 -20.30 -0.57
N GLU A 55 -11.20 -19.93 -1.86
CA GLU A 55 -9.95 -19.91 -2.63
C GLU A 55 -9.29 -18.53 -2.57
N SER A 56 -7.99 -18.52 -2.25
CA SER A 56 -7.14 -17.33 -2.38
C SER A 56 -7.07 -16.89 -3.84
N MET A 57 -7.23 -15.59 -4.09
CA MET A 57 -6.95 -14.99 -5.38
C MET A 57 -5.45 -14.80 -5.65
N GLY A 58 -4.61 -15.16 -4.68
CA GLY A 58 -3.17 -14.96 -4.69
C GLY A 58 -2.73 -13.67 -4.02
N ALA A 59 -1.42 -13.49 -3.97
CA ALA A 59 -0.79 -12.38 -3.28
C ALA A 59 -0.72 -11.10 -4.14
N ILE A 60 -0.97 -9.95 -3.53
CA ILE A 60 -0.81 -8.63 -4.16
C ILE A 60 0.28 -7.85 -3.45
N ILE A 61 1.07 -7.03 -4.15
CA ILE A 61 2.02 -6.11 -3.47
C ILE A 61 1.24 -4.90 -2.96
N THR A 62 1.37 -4.58 -1.67
CA THR A 62 0.73 -3.40 -1.07
C THR A 62 1.72 -2.26 -0.86
N ILE A 63 1.25 -1.03 -1.08
CA ILE A 63 1.95 0.22 -0.78
C ILE A 63 1.33 0.86 0.45
N LEU A 64 2.20 1.31 1.36
CA LEU A 64 1.83 2.08 2.54
C LEU A 64 2.14 3.55 2.29
N ASN A 65 1.09 4.35 2.08
CA ASN A 65 1.21 5.75 1.71
C ASN A 65 1.20 6.65 2.95
N LYS A 66 1.99 7.73 2.92
CA LYS A 66 1.87 8.79 3.92
C LYS A 66 0.52 9.50 3.79
N LEU A 67 -0.01 9.98 4.91
CA LEU A 67 -1.18 10.86 4.94
C LEU A 67 -0.88 12.13 4.12
N PRO A 68 -1.90 12.80 3.54
CA PRO A 68 -1.71 14.03 2.76
C PRO A 68 -0.84 15.10 3.44
N GLY A 69 -1.01 15.32 4.74
CA GLY A 69 -0.23 16.30 5.52
C GLY A 69 1.25 15.95 5.72
N TYR A 70 1.65 14.71 5.41
CA TYR A 70 3.04 14.23 5.45
C TYR A 70 3.49 13.68 4.09
N SER A 71 2.76 14.00 3.02
CA SER A 71 3.00 13.45 1.68
C SER A 71 4.40 13.80 1.20
N GLU A 72 5.10 12.79 0.69
CA GLU A 72 6.43 12.92 0.06
C GLU A 72 6.39 12.57 -1.44
N THR A 73 5.19 12.67 -2.04
CA THR A 73 4.99 12.48 -3.49
C THR A 73 5.88 13.42 -4.33
N PRO A 74 6.03 14.72 -4.01
CA PRO A 74 6.91 15.61 -4.77
C PRO A 74 8.37 15.14 -4.82
N GLU A 75 8.89 14.60 -3.73
CA GLU A 75 10.24 14.05 -3.60
C GLU A 75 10.40 12.82 -4.50
N MET A 76 9.42 11.91 -4.50
CA MET A 76 9.40 10.75 -5.40
C MET A 76 9.39 11.17 -6.87
N LEU A 77 8.55 12.16 -7.23
CA LEU A 77 8.51 12.69 -8.60
C LEU A 77 9.83 13.37 -8.99
N HIS A 78 10.47 14.08 -8.06
CA HIS A 78 11.78 14.68 -8.29
C HIS A 78 12.86 13.62 -8.55
N MET A 79 12.90 12.55 -7.72
CA MET A 79 13.80 11.41 -7.95
C MET A 79 13.58 10.77 -9.32
N ALA A 80 12.33 10.55 -9.72
CA ALA A 80 11.99 9.96 -11.01
C ALA A 80 12.44 10.84 -12.20
N ARG A 81 12.37 12.17 -12.07
CA ARG A 81 12.79 13.12 -13.12
C ARG A 81 14.30 13.34 -13.21
N LYS A 82 15.03 13.09 -12.11
CA LYS A 82 16.47 13.36 -12.03
C LYS A 82 17.31 12.47 -12.97
N THR A 83 16.84 11.25 -13.24
CA THR A 83 17.55 10.31 -14.11
C THR A 83 16.60 9.39 -14.87
N ASN A 84 16.98 9.09 -16.11
CA ASN A 84 16.31 8.09 -16.95
C ASN A 84 16.88 6.68 -16.77
N ASP A 85 18.03 6.53 -16.09
CA ASP A 85 18.62 5.23 -15.79
C ASP A 85 17.78 4.50 -14.71
N PRO A 86 17.15 3.35 -15.03
CA PRO A 86 16.34 2.59 -14.08
C PRO A 86 17.13 2.11 -12.86
N ALA A 87 18.40 1.74 -13.02
CA ALA A 87 19.22 1.23 -11.94
C ALA A 87 19.59 2.36 -10.97
N GLN A 88 19.97 3.53 -11.49
CA GLN A 88 20.25 4.71 -10.67
C GLN A 88 19.00 5.18 -9.91
N ARG A 89 17.84 5.22 -10.59
CA ARG A 89 16.56 5.59 -9.97
C ARG A 89 16.18 4.65 -8.84
N ARG A 90 16.27 3.33 -9.09
CA ARG A 90 16.02 2.29 -8.09
C ARG A 90 16.94 2.43 -6.88
N ASN A 91 18.24 2.65 -7.09
CA ASN A 91 19.21 2.82 -6.00
C ASN A 91 18.90 4.06 -5.17
N GLN A 92 18.53 5.18 -5.80
CA GLN A 92 18.14 6.40 -5.10
C GLN A 92 16.87 6.17 -4.26
N ALA A 93 15.88 5.48 -4.82
CA ALA A 93 14.66 5.13 -4.11
C ALA A 93 14.93 4.23 -2.89
N ILE A 94 15.77 3.21 -3.03
CA ILE A 94 16.18 2.34 -1.92
C ILE A 94 16.87 3.15 -0.83
N GLN A 95 17.82 4.02 -1.19
CA GLN A 95 18.49 4.89 -0.22
C GLN A 95 17.49 5.80 0.51
N TYR A 96 16.54 6.37 -0.21
CA TYR A 96 15.50 7.23 0.35
C TYR A 96 14.58 6.48 1.32
N PHE A 97 14.02 5.35 0.88
CA PHE A 97 13.06 4.58 1.67
C PHE A 97 13.70 3.79 2.83
N SER A 98 14.97 3.43 2.73
CA SER A 98 15.73 2.77 3.82
C SER A 98 16.13 3.71 4.97
N ALA A 99 16.11 5.02 4.73
CA ALA A 99 16.50 6.03 5.70
C ALA A 99 15.42 6.21 6.80
N THR A 100 14.76 7.37 6.82
CA THR A 100 13.80 7.74 7.88
C THR A 100 12.35 7.62 7.43
N TYR A 101 12.09 7.24 6.17
CA TYR A 101 10.76 7.26 5.56
C TYR A 101 9.70 6.51 6.41
N TYR A 102 10.05 5.30 6.88
CA TYR A 102 9.16 4.44 7.67
C TYR A 102 9.27 4.59 9.20
N GLN A 103 10.01 5.59 9.72
CA GLN A 103 10.23 5.69 11.17
C GLN A 103 9.00 6.18 11.96
N LYS A 104 8.08 6.92 11.32
CA LYS A 104 6.95 7.58 12.00
C LYS A 104 5.61 6.99 11.54
N HIS A 105 5.22 5.85 12.10
CA HIS A 105 4.00 5.12 11.71
C HIS A 105 2.71 5.98 11.74
N LYS A 106 2.62 6.98 12.64
CA LYS A 106 1.47 7.91 12.72
C LYS A 106 1.33 8.85 11.50
N GLN A 107 2.35 8.90 10.64
CA GLN A 107 2.30 9.69 9.41
C GLN A 107 1.71 8.91 8.23
N PHE A 108 1.39 7.62 8.40
CA PHE A 108 0.87 6.76 7.34
C PHE A 108 -0.64 6.62 7.40
N SER A 109 -1.24 6.54 6.21
CA SER A 109 -2.62 6.14 6.01
C SER A 109 -2.80 4.66 6.37
N ASP A 110 -3.94 4.31 6.95
CA ASP A 110 -4.37 2.92 7.13
C ASP A 110 -4.95 2.30 5.86
N ILE A 111 -5.34 3.11 4.88
CA ILE A 111 -5.70 2.62 3.55
C ILE A 111 -4.43 2.17 2.82
N LEU A 112 -4.32 0.86 2.61
CA LEU A 112 -3.30 0.25 1.76
C LEU A 112 -3.69 0.40 0.30
N THR A 113 -2.72 0.47 -0.61
CA THR A 113 -3.00 0.48 -2.05
C THR A 113 -2.25 -0.60 -2.79
N SER A 114 -2.75 -1.01 -3.95
CA SER A 114 -2.05 -1.91 -4.86
C SER A 114 -2.30 -1.50 -6.31
N THR A 115 -1.32 -1.75 -7.17
CA THR A 115 -1.40 -1.46 -8.61
C THR A 115 -1.66 -2.73 -9.39
N PHE A 116 -2.55 -2.63 -10.38
CA PHE A 116 -2.88 -3.70 -11.30
C PHE A 116 -2.70 -3.21 -12.74
N PRO A 117 -2.34 -4.11 -13.69
CA PRO A 117 -2.26 -3.74 -15.08
C PRO A 117 -3.64 -3.27 -15.60
N PRO A 118 -3.67 -2.46 -16.67
CA PRO A 118 -4.91 -2.09 -17.33
C PRO A 118 -5.76 -3.33 -17.66
N ASN A 119 -7.07 -3.24 -17.49
CA ASN A 119 -8.02 -4.34 -17.73
C ASN A 119 -7.77 -5.62 -16.92
N SER A 120 -7.06 -5.55 -15.78
CA SER A 120 -6.78 -6.71 -14.93
C SER A 120 -8.07 -7.44 -14.50
N PRO A 121 -8.24 -8.72 -14.84
CA PRO A 121 -9.39 -9.51 -14.36
C PRO A 121 -9.44 -9.61 -12.83
N GLY A 122 -8.25 -9.71 -12.19
CA GLY A 122 -8.13 -9.73 -10.74
C GLY A 122 -8.64 -8.45 -10.09
N ALA A 123 -8.22 -7.28 -10.61
CA ALA A 123 -8.70 -5.99 -10.11
C ALA A 123 -10.22 -5.84 -10.28
N THR A 124 -10.76 -6.25 -11.43
CA THR A 124 -12.20 -6.23 -11.70
C THR A 124 -12.97 -7.09 -10.70
N LYS A 125 -12.52 -8.33 -10.45
CA LYS A 125 -13.17 -9.25 -9.50
C LYS A 125 -13.09 -8.73 -8.06
N ILE A 126 -11.91 -8.26 -7.63
CA ILE A 126 -11.71 -7.66 -6.28
C ILE A 126 -12.60 -6.44 -6.10
N ARG A 127 -12.68 -5.56 -7.11
CA ARG A 127 -13.54 -4.37 -7.03
C ARG A 127 -15.02 -4.76 -6.99
N ALA A 128 -15.46 -5.72 -7.80
CA ALA A 128 -16.86 -6.14 -7.85
C ALA A 128 -17.35 -6.75 -6.52
N ALA A 129 -16.47 -7.37 -5.75
CA ALA A 129 -16.80 -7.92 -4.43
C ALA A 129 -17.06 -6.84 -3.35
N GLU A 130 -16.59 -5.61 -3.56
CA GLU A 130 -16.66 -4.46 -2.64
C GLU A 130 -15.93 -4.62 -1.30
N ASN A 131 -15.81 -5.84 -0.80
CA ASN A 131 -15.07 -6.21 0.40
C ASN A 131 -14.17 -7.42 0.12
N CYS A 132 -13.03 -7.47 0.79
CA CYS A 132 -12.13 -8.62 0.75
C CYS A 132 -11.40 -8.77 2.08
N ARG A 133 -10.74 -9.91 2.27
CA ARG A 133 -9.81 -10.13 3.37
C ARG A 133 -8.39 -10.11 2.84
N LEU A 134 -7.50 -9.41 3.54
CA LEU A 134 -6.07 -9.42 3.29
C LEU A 134 -5.39 -10.20 4.41
N ILE A 135 -4.72 -11.30 4.06
CA ILE A 135 -4.01 -12.15 5.02
C ILE A 135 -2.52 -11.89 4.91
N PHE A 136 -1.97 -11.27 5.94
CA PHE A 136 -0.54 -11.03 6.08
C PHE A 136 0.06 -12.09 6.99
N SER A 137 1.23 -12.62 6.63
CA SER A 137 1.99 -13.52 7.50
C SER A 137 3.49 -13.41 7.23
N ALA A 138 4.22 -12.84 8.18
CA ALA A 138 5.68 -12.79 8.16
C ALA A 138 6.26 -12.49 9.54
N TYR A 139 7.50 -12.91 9.77
CA TYR A 139 8.25 -12.62 11.02
C TYR A 139 7.48 -13.01 12.30
N SER A 140 6.82 -14.17 12.28
CA SER A 140 6.00 -14.69 13.39
C SER A 140 4.84 -13.78 13.81
N GLN A 141 4.42 -12.85 12.94
CA GLN A 141 3.21 -12.05 13.11
C GLN A 141 2.29 -12.26 11.91
N SER A 142 0.99 -12.33 12.17
CA SER A 142 -0.02 -12.50 11.14
C SER A 142 -1.22 -11.58 11.40
N PHE A 143 -1.76 -11.01 10.34
CA PHE A 143 -2.93 -10.12 10.40
C PHE A 143 -3.95 -10.55 9.34
N GLU A 144 -5.20 -10.67 9.75
CA GLU A 144 -6.34 -10.81 8.86
C GLU A 144 -7.13 -9.49 8.89
N LEU A 145 -7.02 -8.72 7.80
CA LEU A 145 -7.71 -7.44 7.66
C LEU A 145 -8.94 -7.62 6.78
N TYR A 146 -10.10 -7.25 7.30
CA TYR A 146 -11.32 -7.13 6.50
C TYR A 146 -11.35 -5.74 5.90
N CYS A 147 -11.34 -5.64 4.58
CA CYS A 147 -11.14 -4.39 3.88
C CYS A 147 -12.31 -4.08 2.97
N LYS A 148 -12.78 -2.84 3.03
CA LYS A 148 -13.56 -2.24 1.96
C LYS A 148 -12.65 -1.87 0.79
N VAL A 149 -13.08 -2.18 -0.43
CA VAL A 149 -12.30 -1.98 -1.65
C VAL A 149 -12.78 -0.73 -2.38
N TRP A 150 -11.82 0.14 -2.72
CA TRP A 150 -12.04 1.36 -3.48
C TRP A 150 -11.26 1.34 -4.78
N MET A 151 -11.85 1.84 -5.86
CA MET A 151 -11.09 2.21 -7.06
C MET A 151 -10.68 3.68 -6.94
N LEU A 152 -9.39 3.94 -6.79
CA LEU A 152 -8.88 5.29 -6.56
C LEU A 152 -8.68 6.02 -7.89
N THR A 153 -9.30 7.18 -8.05
CA THR A 153 -9.13 8.01 -9.25
C THR A 153 -7.74 8.66 -9.29
N PRO A 154 -7.23 9.08 -10.46
CA PRO A 154 -5.95 9.79 -10.56
C PRO A 154 -5.86 11.11 -9.78
N LYS A 155 -7.00 11.69 -9.38
CA LYS A 155 -7.06 12.89 -8.54
C LYS A 155 -6.89 12.59 -7.04
N ASN A 156 -7.04 11.33 -6.63
CA ASN A 156 -6.84 10.92 -5.25
C ASN A 156 -5.35 10.96 -4.88
N LEU A 157 -5.02 11.54 -3.72
CA LEU A 157 -3.63 11.73 -3.29
C LEU A 157 -2.90 10.40 -3.02
N LEU A 158 -3.60 9.37 -2.52
CA LEU A 158 -3.02 8.04 -2.33
C LEU A 158 -2.74 7.37 -3.67
N ASN A 159 -3.58 7.58 -4.70
CA ASN A 159 -3.30 7.12 -6.06
C ASN A 159 -2.01 7.77 -6.58
N GLN A 160 -1.89 9.09 -6.48
CA GLN A 160 -0.70 9.82 -6.96
C GLN A 160 0.58 9.37 -6.25
N SER A 161 0.53 9.21 -4.92
CA SER A 161 1.63 8.69 -4.12
C SER A 161 2.01 7.26 -4.56
N THR A 162 1.03 6.39 -4.73
CA THR A 162 1.25 5.00 -5.19
C THR A 162 1.93 4.96 -6.55
N MET A 163 1.43 5.76 -7.50
CA MET A 163 1.98 5.82 -8.86
C MET A 163 3.37 6.45 -8.87
N ALA A 164 3.63 7.47 -8.04
CA ALA A 164 4.96 8.06 -7.91
C ALA A 164 5.96 7.08 -7.30
N HIS A 165 5.58 6.36 -6.25
CA HIS A 165 6.37 5.30 -5.64
C HIS A 165 6.71 4.21 -6.66
N ASN A 166 5.71 3.63 -7.31
CA ASN A 166 5.93 2.49 -8.21
C ASN A 166 6.75 2.85 -9.45
N ARG A 167 6.67 4.10 -9.95
CA ARG A 167 7.53 4.57 -11.05
C ARG A 167 9.01 4.68 -10.71
N LEU A 168 9.37 4.69 -9.43
CA LEU A 168 10.76 4.61 -8.99
C LEU A 168 11.37 3.23 -9.23
N PHE A 169 10.54 2.19 -9.18
CA PHE A 169 10.96 0.78 -9.33
C PHE A 169 10.59 0.19 -10.70
N ASN A 170 9.56 0.74 -11.36
CA ASN A 170 9.11 0.39 -12.69
C ASN A 170 8.88 1.66 -13.52
N PRO A 171 9.91 2.17 -14.22
CA PRO A 171 9.81 3.36 -15.08
C PRO A 171 8.73 3.27 -16.15
N ASP A 172 8.45 2.06 -16.63
CA ASP A 172 7.52 1.78 -17.73
C ASP A 172 6.09 1.50 -17.24
N LEU A 173 5.79 1.82 -15.98
CA LEU A 173 4.45 1.64 -15.41
C LEU A 173 3.39 2.40 -16.25
N PRO A 174 2.39 1.69 -16.82
CA PRO A 174 1.37 2.31 -17.65
C PRO A 174 0.60 3.44 -16.93
N ASN A 175 0.16 4.45 -17.68
CA ASN A 175 -0.63 5.54 -17.11
C ASN A 175 -2.05 5.08 -16.74
N GLU A 176 -2.54 4.05 -17.43
CA GLU A 176 -3.85 3.42 -17.23
C GLU A 176 -3.82 2.33 -16.15
N THR A 177 -2.70 2.19 -15.41
CA THR A 177 -2.59 1.30 -14.25
C THR A 177 -3.74 1.57 -13.27
N ILE A 178 -4.42 0.49 -12.90
CA ILE A 178 -5.52 0.54 -11.94
C ILE A 178 -4.91 0.60 -10.54
N VAL A 179 -5.39 1.53 -9.70
CA VAL A 179 -5.03 1.60 -8.29
C VAL A 179 -6.26 1.26 -7.45
N LEU A 180 -6.18 0.15 -6.72
CA LEU A 180 -7.18 -0.19 -5.70
C LEU A 180 -6.68 0.26 -4.33
N GLY A 181 -7.61 0.79 -3.52
CA GLY A 181 -7.43 1.07 -2.11
C GLY A 181 -8.16 0.04 -1.26
N PHE A 182 -7.53 -0.42 -0.19
CA PHE A 182 -8.05 -1.39 0.75
C PHE A 182 -8.13 -0.70 2.11
N GLU A 183 -9.34 -0.31 2.52
CA GLU A 183 -9.61 0.38 3.78
C GLU A 183 -10.01 -0.67 4.84
N PRO A 184 -9.18 -0.95 5.85
CA PRO A 184 -9.49 -1.94 6.85
C PRO A 184 -10.64 -1.50 7.77
N ASP A 185 -11.60 -2.40 8.01
CA ASP A 185 -12.50 -2.33 9.14
C ASP A 185 -11.80 -2.92 10.37
N TRP A 186 -11.27 -2.04 11.20
CA TRP A 186 -10.50 -2.41 12.37
C TRP A 186 -11.30 -3.12 13.45
N ALA A 187 -12.63 -2.98 13.48
CA ALA A 187 -13.48 -3.58 14.51
C ALA A 187 -13.65 -5.10 14.31
N VAL A 188 -13.55 -5.57 13.07
CA VAL A 188 -13.69 -7.01 12.72
C VAL A 188 -12.36 -7.65 12.28
N SER A 189 -11.35 -6.83 11.99
CA SER A 189 -9.98 -7.29 11.73
C SER A 189 -9.33 -7.87 12.98
N LYS A 190 -8.34 -8.75 12.78
CA LYS A 190 -7.65 -9.44 13.89
C LYS A 190 -6.17 -9.69 13.59
N GLU A 191 -5.42 -9.80 14.67
CA GLU A 191 -4.07 -10.36 14.70
C GLU A 191 -4.21 -11.84 15.07
N LEU A 192 -3.57 -12.73 14.31
CA LEU A 192 -3.70 -14.19 14.43
C LEU A 192 -2.60 -14.79 15.31
#